data_AF-A0A419ECD9-F1
#
_entry.id   AF-A0A419ECD9-F1
#
_cell.length_a   1.000
_cell.length_b   1.000
_cell.length_c   1.000
_cell.angle_alpha   90.00
_cell.angle_beta   90.00
_cell.angle_gamma   90.00
#
_symmetry.space_group_name_H-M   'P 1'
#
loop_
_entity.id
_entity.type
_entity.pdbx_description
1 polymer ?
#
loop_
_entity_poly.entity_id
_entity_poly.type
_entity_poly.pdbx_seq_one_letter_code
_entity_poly.pdbx_strand_id
1 'polypeptide(L)'
;MVSQVSPLAGTAFRYTTADRHLHARHTAWRYRAADTGCIYDHHGDQRHVSMAAAILDKVETKGRASQIMTGANLLAVFAHPDDESFRSGGTLALLARRGARVQVLTATRGQAGSRGNPPLCSLDELPAVREAELRCACAALGLLPPILLDYQDGQLAEADPEGLAAQILQVVKETRPQVMLTFGADGLSGHPDHISIGQAAAEAFRRAEEVAALYTLAVPRSLAESLGMKQIRAVSDESIALTVDVSAVWNAKMSAIRCHRTQSGESPILEAPEARQRLFLGVEHFCLADSRPAADGKIFDILNWLEN
;
A
#
# COMPACT_ATOMS: atom_id res chain seq x y z
N MET A 1 -68.96 -0.31 -42.28
CA MET A 1 -67.75 -0.56 -43.10
C MET A 1 -66.86 -1.48 -42.28
N VAL A 2 -67.10 -2.79 -42.37
CA VAL A 2 -66.31 -3.75 -43.18
C VAL A 2 -64.85 -3.77 -42.66
N SER A 3 -64.54 -4.58 -41.65
CA SER A 3 -64.14 -6.01 -41.70
C SER A 3 -62.61 -6.11 -41.64
N GLN A 4 -61.93 -7.08 -41.03
CA GLN A 4 -62.22 -8.31 -40.29
C GLN A 4 -60.82 -8.88 -39.96
N VAL A 5 -60.59 -9.43 -38.75
CA VAL A 5 -60.34 -10.88 -38.50
C VAL A 5 -58.85 -11.32 -38.57
N SER A 6 -58.31 -11.67 -37.39
CA SER A 6 -57.19 -12.63 -37.14
C SER A 6 -57.61 -14.08 -37.53
N PRO A 7 -56.94 -15.22 -37.24
CA PRO A 7 -55.59 -15.51 -36.70
C PRO A 7 -54.93 -16.81 -37.32
N LEU A 8 -53.88 -17.32 -36.64
CA LEU A 8 -53.55 -18.75 -36.39
C LEU A 8 -52.52 -19.55 -37.23
N ALA A 9 -51.78 -20.37 -36.45
CA ALA A 9 -51.00 -21.59 -36.74
C ALA A 9 -49.65 -21.42 -37.45
N GLY A 10 -48.51 -21.94 -36.98
CA GLY A 10 -48.23 -23.01 -36.01
C GLY A 10 -47.51 -24.15 -36.72
N THR A 11 -46.24 -24.41 -36.42
CA THR A 11 -45.67 -25.77 -36.51
C THR A 11 -44.39 -25.87 -35.69
N ALA A 12 -44.37 -26.87 -34.80
CA ALA A 12 -43.20 -27.34 -34.08
C ALA A 12 -42.46 -28.40 -34.91
N PHE A 13 -41.14 -28.47 -34.78
CA PHE A 13 -40.40 -29.72 -34.92
C PHE A 13 -39.31 -29.78 -33.83
N ARG A 14 -39.31 -30.91 -33.10
CA ARG A 14 -38.30 -31.29 -32.10
C ARG A 14 -37.35 -32.36 -32.67
N TYR A 15 -36.22 -32.50 -31.98
CA TYR A 15 -35.26 -33.64 -31.91
C TYR A 15 -34.28 -33.74 -33.10
N THR A 16 -32.99 -34.02 -32.95
CA THR A 16 -32.21 -34.79 -31.95
C THR A 16 -30.75 -34.31 -31.81
N THR A 17 -30.21 -34.60 -30.61
CA THR A 17 -28.81 -34.71 -30.15
C THR A 17 -27.71 -35.08 -31.15
N ALA A 18 -26.53 -34.46 -31.00
CA ALA A 18 -25.25 -35.18 -30.92
C ALA A 18 -24.14 -34.31 -30.31
N ASP A 19 -23.53 -34.89 -29.30
CA ASP A 19 -22.35 -34.51 -28.55
C ASP A 19 -21.08 -34.50 -29.43
N ARG A 20 -20.15 -33.56 -29.21
CA ARG A 20 -18.69 -33.76 -29.36
C ARG A 20 -17.89 -32.52 -28.95
N HIS A 21 -17.15 -32.71 -27.86
CA HIS A 21 -15.93 -32.02 -27.45
C HIS A 21 -15.11 -31.35 -28.56
N LEU A 22 -14.60 -30.14 -28.27
CA LEU A 22 -13.23 -29.75 -28.61
C LEU A 22 -12.75 -28.60 -27.70
N HIS A 23 -11.51 -28.77 -27.24
CA HIS A 23 -10.77 -27.99 -26.27
C HIS A 23 -10.05 -26.79 -26.90
N ALA A 24 -9.82 -25.79 -26.04
CA ALA A 24 -8.69 -24.84 -26.02
C ALA A 24 -8.64 -23.79 -27.15
N ARG A 25 -8.18 -22.55 -26.94
CA ARG A 25 -6.90 -22.19 -26.28
C ARG A 25 -6.91 -20.78 -25.69
N HIS A 26 -6.30 -20.69 -24.50
CA HIS A 26 -5.76 -19.49 -23.88
C HIS A 26 -4.61 -18.91 -24.73
N THR A 27 -4.60 -17.60 -24.94
CA THR A 27 -3.45 -16.84 -25.43
C THR A 27 -2.64 -16.31 -24.24
N ALA A 28 -1.55 -17.00 -23.92
CA ALA A 28 -0.51 -16.53 -23.01
C ALA A 28 0.66 -15.96 -23.82
N TRP A 29 1.01 -14.70 -23.56
CA TRP A 29 2.20 -14.04 -24.09
C TRP A 29 3.45 -14.66 -23.48
N ARG A 30 4.32 -15.24 -24.31
CA ARG A 30 5.65 -15.74 -23.91
C ARG A 30 6.73 -14.78 -24.43
N TYR A 31 7.47 -14.17 -23.51
CA TYR A 31 8.77 -13.56 -23.77
C TYR A 31 9.77 -14.65 -24.17
N ARG A 32 10.46 -14.48 -25.31
CA ARG A 32 11.61 -15.31 -25.70
C ARG A 32 12.88 -14.73 -25.06
N ALA A 33 13.60 -15.56 -24.31
CA ALA A 33 15.01 -15.36 -24.02
C ALA A 33 15.82 -15.75 -25.26
N ALA A 34 16.74 -14.88 -25.69
CA ALA A 34 17.63 -15.12 -26.83
C ALA A 34 18.93 -15.79 -26.37
N ASP A 35 19.48 -16.55 -27.32
CA ASP A 35 20.55 -17.53 -27.24
C ASP A 35 21.91 -17.05 -26.68
N THR A 36 22.60 -18.04 -26.13
CA THR A 36 24.02 -18.11 -25.78
C THR A 36 24.95 -17.94 -27.00
N GLY A 37 26.09 -17.25 -26.78
CA GLY A 37 27.39 -17.77 -27.22
C GLY A 37 28.16 -17.02 -28.31
N CYS A 38 29.39 -16.62 -27.94
CA CYS A 38 30.59 -16.42 -28.77
C CYS A 38 30.80 -15.04 -29.42
N ILE A 39 31.80 -14.33 -28.90
CA ILE A 39 32.56 -13.28 -29.59
C ILE A 39 33.95 -13.87 -29.84
N TYR A 40 34.37 -13.93 -31.11
CA TYR A 40 35.75 -14.15 -31.51
C TYR A 40 36.32 -12.83 -32.02
N ASP A 41 37.54 -12.49 -31.61
CA ASP A 41 38.31 -11.37 -32.11
C ASP A 41 39.26 -11.81 -33.25
N HIS A 42 39.30 -11.04 -34.32
CA HIS A 42 40.39 -11.06 -35.29
C HIS A 42 41.41 -10.02 -34.85
N HIS A 43 42.40 -10.44 -34.06
CA HIS A 43 43.81 -10.05 -34.12
C HIS A 43 44.50 -10.57 -32.85
N GLY A 44 45.32 -11.60 -33.01
CA GLY A 44 46.11 -12.15 -31.91
C GLY A 44 47.11 -11.13 -31.38
N ASP A 45 46.98 -10.79 -30.10
CA ASP A 45 48.08 -10.26 -29.30
C ASP A 45 47.85 -10.63 -27.82
N GLN A 46 48.73 -11.48 -27.28
CA GLN A 46 48.74 -11.82 -25.86
C GLN A 46 49.34 -10.65 -25.08
N ARG A 47 48.51 -9.95 -24.30
CA ARG A 47 49.01 -9.05 -23.26
C ARG A 47 48.35 -9.37 -21.93
N HIS A 48 49.22 -9.64 -20.96
CA HIS A 48 48.94 -9.84 -19.55
C HIS A 48 47.90 -8.83 -19.03
N VAL A 49 46.70 -9.31 -18.73
CA VAL A 49 45.81 -8.64 -17.78
C VAL A 49 46.04 -9.30 -16.43
N SER A 50 46.73 -8.52 -15.59
CA SER A 50 47.00 -8.75 -14.17
C SER A 50 45.83 -9.38 -13.43
N MET A 51 46.18 -10.30 -12.53
CA MET A 51 45.36 -11.07 -11.58
C MET A 51 44.59 -10.22 -10.54
N ALA A 52 44.30 -8.95 -10.85
CA ALA A 52 43.59 -7.99 -10.01
C ALA A 52 42.12 -7.79 -10.39
N ALA A 53 41.66 -8.25 -11.56
CA ALA A 53 40.26 -8.10 -11.99
C ALA A 53 39.32 -9.19 -11.43
N ALA A 54 39.85 -10.31 -10.92
CA ALA A 54 39.04 -11.43 -10.39
C ALA A 54 38.72 -11.33 -8.89
N ILE A 55 39.14 -10.25 -8.22
CA ILE A 55 38.88 -10.02 -6.79
C ILE A 55 37.78 -8.98 -6.55
N LEU A 56 37.48 -8.10 -7.53
CA LEU A 56 36.42 -7.10 -7.38
C LEU A 56 35.00 -7.65 -7.62
N ASP A 57 34.86 -8.72 -8.40
CA ASP A 57 33.55 -9.35 -8.69
C ASP A 57 33.00 -10.20 -7.52
N LYS A 58 33.87 -10.54 -6.54
CA LYS A 58 33.49 -11.28 -5.32
C LYS A 58 33.14 -10.40 -4.13
N VAL A 59 33.31 -9.08 -4.24
CA VAL A 59 32.94 -8.13 -3.17
C VAL A 59 31.53 -7.59 -3.37
N GLU A 60 31.07 -7.39 -4.61
CA GLU A 60 29.69 -6.94 -4.88
C GLU A 60 28.63 -8.05 -4.68
N THR A 61 29.01 -9.31 -4.84
CA THR A 61 28.10 -10.46 -4.63
C THR A 61 27.95 -10.90 -3.17
N LYS A 62 28.73 -10.32 -2.24
CA LYS A 62 28.59 -10.53 -0.78
C LYS A 62 27.86 -9.41 -0.03
N GLY A 63 27.40 -8.37 -0.75
CA GLY A 63 26.59 -7.28 -0.18
C GLY A 63 25.08 -7.55 -0.13
N ARG A 64 24.60 -8.61 -0.80
CA ARG A 64 23.25 -9.13 -0.57
C ARG A 64 23.30 -10.04 0.65
N ALA A 65 23.64 -9.45 1.79
CA ALA A 65 23.44 -10.08 3.07
C ALA A 65 22.01 -10.62 3.05
N SER A 66 21.90 -11.92 3.25
CA SER A 66 20.68 -12.57 3.73
C SER A 66 20.14 -11.69 4.85
N GLN A 67 19.24 -10.77 4.51
CA GLN A 67 18.38 -10.10 5.47
C GLN A 67 17.68 -11.28 6.11
N ILE A 68 18.08 -11.62 7.34
CA ILE A 68 17.34 -12.58 8.13
C ILE A 68 15.93 -12.02 8.10
N MET A 69 15.05 -12.65 7.32
CA MET A 69 13.63 -12.33 7.35
C MET A 69 13.24 -12.60 8.77
N THR A 70 13.20 -11.54 9.56
CA THR A 70 12.55 -11.60 10.84
C THR A 70 11.12 -12.03 10.52
N GLY A 71 10.54 -12.94 11.30
CA GLY A 71 9.16 -13.38 11.09
C GLY A 71 8.13 -12.28 11.39
N ALA A 72 8.52 -11.01 11.25
CA ALA A 72 7.81 -9.84 11.67
C ALA A 72 7.14 -9.19 10.46
N ASN A 73 5.82 -9.15 10.53
CA ASN A 73 4.91 -8.74 9.48
C ASN A 73 4.05 -7.59 10.02
N LEU A 74 3.94 -6.52 9.24
CA LEU A 74 3.02 -5.41 9.53
C LEU A 74 2.02 -5.27 8.38
N LEU A 75 0.75 -5.07 8.73
CA LEU A 75 -0.32 -4.72 7.79
C LEU A 75 -0.77 -3.28 8.03
N ALA A 76 -0.53 -2.40 7.06
CA ALA A 76 -1.04 -1.04 7.06
C ALA A 76 -2.34 -0.98 6.24
N VAL A 77 -3.42 -0.47 6.81
CA VAL A 77 -4.78 -0.51 6.25
C VAL A 77 -5.30 0.92 6.08
N PHE A 78 -5.49 1.35 4.83
CA PHE A 78 -5.83 2.72 4.46
C PHE A 78 -6.99 2.81 3.46
N ALA A 79 -7.57 4.01 3.31
CA ALA A 79 -8.71 4.23 2.44
C ALA A 79 -8.28 4.47 0.99
N HIS A 80 -7.25 5.31 0.78
CA HIS A 80 -6.91 5.85 -0.53
C HIS A 80 -5.43 5.67 -0.89
N PRO A 81 -5.10 5.64 -2.21
CA PRO A 81 -3.72 5.73 -2.69
C PRO A 81 -3.06 7.07 -2.36
N ASP A 82 -2.13 7.10 -1.41
CA ASP A 82 -1.32 8.25 -0.90
C ASP A 82 -1.24 8.27 0.64
N ASP A 83 -2.29 7.78 1.31
CA ASP A 83 -2.37 7.66 2.77
C ASP A 83 -1.14 6.99 3.39
N GLU A 84 -0.62 5.96 2.72
CA GLU A 84 0.55 5.19 3.19
C GLU A 84 1.83 6.02 3.16
N SER A 85 1.91 7.01 2.28
CA SER A 85 3.12 7.78 2.03
C SER A 85 3.25 9.00 2.95
N PHE A 86 2.18 9.77 3.17
CA PHE A 86 2.27 11.08 3.83
C PHE A 86 2.54 10.98 5.33
N ARG A 87 1.83 10.11 6.04
CA ARG A 87 1.88 10.06 7.52
C ARG A 87 2.73 8.95 8.10
N SER A 88 2.79 7.80 7.43
CA SER A 88 3.50 6.62 7.93
C SER A 88 4.63 6.11 7.03
N GLY A 89 4.80 6.68 5.83
CA GLY A 89 5.69 6.12 4.81
C GLY A 89 7.13 5.96 5.29
N GLY A 90 7.63 6.87 6.13
CA GLY A 90 8.96 6.77 6.70
C GLY A 90 9.08 5.60 7.69
N THR A 91 8.13 5.45 8.60
CA THR A 91 8.08 4.32 9.54
C THR A 91 7.98 2.99 8.79
N LEU A 92 7.11 2.91 7.79
CA LEU A 92 6.98 1.72 6.94
C LEU A 92 8.31 1.37 6.24
N ALA A 93 9.02 2.37 5.71
CA ALA A 93 10.32 2.18 5.07
C ALA A 93 11.43 1.77 6.06
N LEU A 94 11.43 2.32 7.29
CA LEU A 94 12.38 1.92 8.34
C LEU A 94 12.19 0.45 8.72
N LEU A 95 10.94 0.01 8.91
CA LEU A 95 10.62 -1.38 9.20
C LEU A 95 11.07 -2.31 8.06
N ALA A 96 10.76 -1.96 6.82
CA ALA A 96 11.17 -2.74 5.66
C ALA A 96 12.71 -2.86 5.56
N ARG A 97 13.45 -1.77 5.79
CA ARG A 97 14.93 -1.80 5.85
C ARG A 97 15.47 -2.69 6.96
N ARG A 98 14.73 -2.82 8.06
CA ARG A 98 15.06 -3.71 9.19
C ARG A 98 14.62 -5.17 8.97
N GLY A 99 14.11 -5.50 7.78
CA GLY A 99 13.77 -6.87 7.39
C GLY A 99 12.33 -7.28 7.68
N ALA A 100 11.49 -6.36 8.17
CA ALA A 100 10.06 -6.62 8.34
C ALA A 100 9.36 -6.76 6.98
N ARG A 101 8.37 -7.66 6.89
CA ARG A 101 7.47 -7.73 5.74
C ARG A 101 6.33 -6.75 5.95
N VAL A 102 6.33 -5.66 5.19
CA VAL A 102 5.30 -4.62 5.30
C VAL A 102 4.33 -4.72 4.11
N GLN A 103 3.07 -4.99 4.41
CA GLN A 103 1.98 -5.04 3.44
C GLN A 103 1.08 -3.82 3.60
N VAL A 104 0.70 -3.18 2.48
CA VAL A 104 -0.33 -2.14 2.44
C VAL A 104 -1.62 -2.75 1.86
N LEU A 105 -2.74 -2.49 2.52
CA LEU A 105 -4.09 -2.70 2.02
C LEU A 105 -4.73 -1.32 1.82
N THR A 106 -5.27 -1.08 0.63
CA THR A 106 -5.98 0.16 0.29
C THR A 106 -7.39 -0.17 -0.17
N ALA A 107 -8.39 0.43 0.46
CA ALA A 107 -9.79 0.04 0.25
C ALA A 107 -10.36 0.50 -1.10
N THR A 108 -9.87 1.62 -1.64
CA THR A 108 -10.37 2.23 -2.88
C THR A 108 -9.23 2.46 -3.87
N ARG A 109 -9.57 2.88 -5.10
CA ARG A 109 -8.59 3.39 -6.08
C ARG A 109 -8.52 4.92 -6.11
N GLY A 110 -9.20 5.60 -5.20
CA GLY A 110 -9.14 7.05 -5.16
C GLY A 110 -9.77 7.75 -6.38
N GLN A 111 -10.76 7.11 -7.00
CA GLN A 111 -11.36 7.54 -8.26
C GLN A 111 -12.18 8.83 -8.16
N ALA A 112 -12.44 9.36 -6.96
CA ALA A 112 -13.08 10.65 -6.73
C ALA A 112 -12.08 11.77 -6.38
N GLY A 113 -10.78 11.46 -6.29
CA GLY A 113 -9.73 12.40 -5.93
C GLY A 113 -9.28 13.35 -7.06
N SER A 114 -8.21 14.09 -6.78
CA SER A 114 -7.61 15.02 -7.75
C SER A 114 -6.97 14.29 -8.93
N ARG A 115 -6.86 14.98 -10.07
CA ARG A 115 -6.15 14.50 -11.27
C ARG A 115 -4.82 15.23 -11.49
N GLY A 116 -4.42 16.06 -10.54
CA GLY A 116 -3.34 17.03 -10.67
C GLY A 116 -3.81 18.34 -11.31
N ASN A 117 -2.96 19.36 -11.21
CA ASN A 117 -3.20 20.66 -11.82
C ASN A 117 -1.96 21.10 -12.63
N PRO A 118 -2.02 21.09 -13.97
CA PRO A 118 -3.15 20.65 -14.81
C PRO A 118 -3.41 19.12 -14.69
N PRO A 119 -4.61 18.64 -15.08
CA PRO A 119 -4.93 17.22 -15.00
C PRO A 119 -4.01 16.33 -15.83
N LEU A 120 -3.53 15.23 -15.23
CA LEU A 120 -2.60 14.27 -15.85
C LEU A 120 -3.30 13.14 -16.62
N CYS A 121 -4.58 12.92 -16.37
CA CYS A 121 -5.40 11.88 -16.99
C CYS A 121 -6.89 12.30 -17.02
N SER A 122 -7.72 11.53 -17.73
CA SER A 122 -9.18 11.66 -17.64
C SER A 122 -9.74 11.08 -16.33
N LEU A 123 -11.02 11.34 -16.02
CA LEU A 123 -11.68 10.77 -14.84
C LEU A 123 -11.76 9.24 -14.90
N ASP A 124 -12.05 8.68 -16.08
CA ASP A 124 -12.19 7.22 -16.26
C ASP A 124 -10.84 6.49 -16.14
N GLU A 125 -9.73 7.18 -16.42
CA GLU A 125 -8.37 6.64 -16.29
C GLU A 125 -7.80 6.77 -14.87
N LEU A 126 -8.35 7.68 -14.05
CA LEU A 126 -7.84 8.00 -12.72
C LEU A 126 -7.64 6.78 -11.80
N PRO A 127 -8.58 5.80 -11.71
CA PRO A 127 -8.39 4.64 -10.85
C PRO A 127 -7.13 3.83 -11.22
N ALA A 128 -6.89 3.61 -12.51
CA ALA A 128 -5.73 2.86 -13.00
C ALA A 128 -4.43 3.65 -12.80
N VAL A 129 -4.48 4.98 -12.98
CA VAL A 129 -3.34 5.87 -12.70
C VAL A 129 -2.98 5.82 -11.22
N ARG A 130 -3.93 6.03 -10.31
CA ARG A 130 -3.66 6.03 -8.86
C ARG A 130 -3.23 4.66 -8.34
N GLU A 131 -3.70 3.56 -8.92
CA GLU A 131 -3.17 2.23 -8.62
C GLU A 131 -1.68 2.13 -9.02
N ALA A 132 -1.29 2.63 -10.19
CA ALA A 132 0.11 2.64 -10.60
C ALA A 132 0.98 3.55 -9.72
N GLU A 133 0.44 4.70 -9.27
CA GLU A 133 1.09 5.60 -8.32
C GLU A 133 1.31 4.93 -6.96
N LEU A 134 0.31 4.21 -6.42
CA LEU A 134 0.44 3.42 -5.19
C LEU A 134 1.51 2.34 -5.31
N ARG A 135 1.53 1.59 -6.43
CA ARG A 135 2.54 0.56 -6.68
C ARG A 135 3.95 1.17 -6.74
N CYS A 136 4.10 2.33 -7.37
CA CYS A 136 5.34 3.10 -7.38
C CYS A 136 5.75 3.49 -5.95
N ALA A 137 4.81 4.00 -5.16
CA ALA A 137 5.07 4.42 -3.78
C ALA A 137 5.50 3.26 -2.89
N CYS A 138 4.78 2.13 -2.91
CA CYS A 138 5.17 0.92 -2.18
C CYS A 138 6.58 0.44 -2.58
N ALA A 139 6.92 0.46 -3.88
CA ALA A 139 8.25 0.10 -4.35
C ALA A 139 9.33 1.08 -3.85
N ALA A 140 9.07 2.39 -3.86
CA ALA A 140 10.00 3.42 -3.37
C ALA A 140 10.28 3.30 -1.86
N LEU A 141 9.27 2.87 -1.09
CA LEU A 141 9.39 2.61 0.35
C LEU A 141 9.99 1.23 0.67
N GLY A 142 10.12 0.33 -0.30
CA GLY A 142 10.61 -1.04 -0.11
C GLY A 142 9.56 -1.99 0.48
N LEU A 143 8.26 -1.72 0.28
CA LEU A 143 7.14 -2.52 0.77
C LEU A 143 6.75 -3.61 -0.22
N LEU A 144 5.90 -4.54 0.21
CA LEU A 144 5.25 -5.48 -0.70
C LEU A 144 4.28 -4.76 -1.66
N PRO A 145 3.98 -5.32 -2.85
CA PRO A 145 2.94 -4.76 -3.72
C PRO A 145 1.61 -4.60 -2.96
N PRO A 146 0.89 -3.49 -3.15
CA PRO A 146 -0.33 -3.21 -2.41
C PRO A 146 -1.43 -4.23 -2.73
N ILE A 147 -2.27 -4.51 -1.73
CA ILE A 147 -3.55 -5.19 -1.89
C ILE A 147 -4.61 -4.10 -2.04
N LEU A 148 -5.39 -4.17 -3.11
CA LEU A 148 -6.47 -3.23 -3.38
C LEU A 148 -7.80 -3.94 -3.21
N LEU A 149 -8.71 -3.31 -2.49
CA LEU A 149 -10.12 -3.64 -2.54
C LEU A 149 -10.79 -2.77 -3.60
N ASP A 150 -12.04 -3.08 -3.94
CA ASP A 150 -12.78 -2.43 -5.02
C ASP A 150 -13.92 -1.53 -4.49
N TYR A 151 -13.71 -0.88 -3.33
CA TYR A 151 -14.72 0.05 -2.79
C TYR A 151 -14.72 1.39 -3.52
N GLN A 152 -15.88 2.06 -3.44
CA GLN A 152 -16.07 3.36 -4.05
C GLN A 152 -15.47 4.47 -3.18
N ASP A 153 -14.56 5.25 -3.77
CA ASP A 153 -13.95 6.43 -3.13
C ASP A 153 -15.02 7.48 -2.77
N GLY A 154 -14.96 7.97 -1.54
CA GLY A 154 -15.92 8.87 -0.92
C GLY A 154 -17.19 8.19 -0.41
N GLN A 155 -17.26 6.85 -0.46
CA GLN A 155 -18.47 6.08 -0.12
C GLN A 155 -18.21 4.89 0.83
N LEU A 156 -17.09 4.88 1.57
CA LEU A 156 -16.82 3.81 2.52
C LEU A 156 -17.72 3.86 3.76
N ALA A 157 -18.34 5.02 4.06
CA ALA A 157 -19.31 5.15 5.13
C ALA A 157 -20.66 4.48 4.81
N GLU A 158 -20.98 4.35 3.53
CA GLU A 158 -22.19 3.72 3.01
C GLU A 158 -22.01 2.23 2.72
N ALA A 159 -20.77 1.75 2.70
CA ALA A 159 -20.44 0.34 2.54
C ALA A 159 -20.91 -0.51 3.73
N ASP A 160 -21.10 -1.82 3.51
CA ASP A 160 -21.36 -2.76 4.61
C ASP A 160 -20.14 -2.85 5.54
N PRO A 161 -20.22 -2.36 6.80
CA PRO A 161 -19.08 -2.33 7.70
C PRO A 161 -18.60 -3.74 8.09
N GLU A 162 -19.51 -4.71 8.20
CA GLU A 162 -19.15 -6.10 8.50
C GLU A 162 -18.45 -6.77 7.33
N GLY A 163 -18.92 -6.51 6.10
CA GLY A 163 -18.27 -6.94 4.88
C GLY A 163 -16.85 -6.40 4.75
N LEU A 164 -16.65 -5.09 4.98
CA LEU A 164 -15.32 -4.46 4.93
C LEU A 164 -14.38 -5.05 6.00
N ALA A 165 -14.85 -5.18 7.25
CA ALA A 165 -14.07 -5.80 8.32
C ALA A 165 -13.73 -7.26 8.02
N ALA A 166 -14.65 -8.03 7.43
CA ALA A 166 -14.42 -9.42 7.05
C ALA A 166 -13.34 -9.56 5.94
N GLN A 167 -13.31 -8.64 4.97
CA GLN A 167 -12.27 -8.61 3.94
C GLN A 167 -10.91 -8.26 4.52
N ILE A 168 -10.83 -7.28 5.42
CA ILE A 168 -9.57 -6.96 6.13
C ILE A 168 -9.11 -8.17 6.95
N LEU A 169 -10.01 -8.83 7.68
CA LEU A 169 -9.70 -10.05 8.44
C LEU A 169 -9.17 -11.18 7.54
N GLN A 170 -9.69 -11.32 6.32
CA GLN A 170 -9.17 -12.29 5.37
C GLN A 170 -7.71 -11.99 4.99
N VAL A 171 -7.38 -10.71 4.75
CA VAL A 171 -6.00 -10.29 4.49
C VAL A 171 -5.11 -10.48 5.72
N VAL A 172 -5.62 -10.24 6.93
CA VAL A 172 -4.90 -10.55 8.18
C VAL A 172 -4.52 -12.03 8.25
N LYS A 173 -5.44 -12.95 7.92
CA LYS A 173 -5.15 -14.39 7.90
C LYS A 173 -4.10 -14.79 6.87
N GLU A 174 -4.12 -14.15 5.70
CA GLU A 174 -3.18 -14.42 4.61
C GLU A 174 -1.78 -13.87 4.89
N THR A 175 -1.70 -12.68 5.48
CA THR A 175 -0.44 -11.96 5.72
C THR A 175 0.15 -12.24 7.10
N ARG A 176 -0.65 -12.76 8.03
CA ARG A 176 -0.30 -13.08 9.43
C ARG A 176 0.50 -11.95 10.09
N PRO A 177 -0.01 -10.70 10.12
CA PRO A 177 0.69 -9.58 10.71
C PRO A 177 0.75 -9.73 12.23
N GLN A 178 1.85 -9.29 12.83
CA GLN A 178 1.91 -9.12 14.29
C GLN A 178 1.42 -7.73 14.69
N VAL A 179 1.50 -6.75 13.80
CA VAL A 179 1.04 -5.38 14.06
C VAL A 179 0.19 -4.89 12.90
N MET A 180 -0.90 -4.21 13.24
CA MET A 180 -1.73 -3.46 12.30
C MET A 180 -1.56 -1.96 12.51
N LEU A 181 -1.61 -1.19 11.43
CA LEU A 181 -1.59 0.27 11.43
C LEU A 181 -2.76 0.80 10.60
N THR A 182 -3.51 1.77 11.11
CA THR A 182 -4.63 2.38 10.39
C THR A 182 -4.94 3.80 10.89
N PHE A 183 -6.10 4.36 10.56
CA PHE A 183 -6.57 5.65 11.06
C PHE A 183 -7.21 5.54 12.46
N GLY A 184 -7.09 6.61 13.25
CA GLY A 184 -7.83 6.76 14.50
C GLY A 184 -9.33 6.97 14.27
N ALA A 185 -10.11 6.96 15.36
CA ALA A 185 -11.56 7.16 15.33
C ALA A 185 -11.99 8.53 14.73
N ASP A 186 -11.06 9.47 14.66
CA ASP A 186 -11.24 10.80 14.09
C ASP A 186 -10.91 10.88 12.59
N GLY A 187 -10.32 9.84 12.00
CA GLY A 187 -9.92 9.80 10.60
C GLY A 187 -8.81 10.79 10.23
N LEU A 188 -8.09 11.33 11.23
CA LEU A 188 -7.08 12.41 11.13
C LEU A 188 -7.60 13.77 10.63
N SER A 189 -8.32 13.83 9.51
CA SER A 189 -8.95 15.04 8.96
C SER A 189 -10.47 15.08 9.18
N GLY A 190 -11.05 14.00 9.68
CA GLY A 190 -12.49 13.80 9.71
C GLY A 190 -13.09 13.28 8.40
N HIS A 191 -12.26 12.86 7.44
CA HIS A 191 -12.73 12.24 6.20
C HIS A 191 -13.57 10.98 6.52
N PRO A 192 -14.82 10.86 6.02
CA PRO A 192 -15.68 9.71 6.32
C PRO A 192 -15.02 8.36 6.01
N ASP A 193 -14.38 8.24 4.85
CA ASP A 193 -13.67 7.00 4.50
C ASP A 193 -12.54 6.63 5.46
N HIS A 194 -11.80 7.60 5.99
CA HIS A 194 -10.72 7.33 6.96
C HIS A 194 -11.30 6.83 8.29
N ILE A 195 -12.45 7.37 8.70
CA ILE A 195 -13.16 6.91 9.89
C ILE A 195 -13.65 5.47 9.67
N SER A 196 -14.31 5.21 8.53
CA SER A 196 -14.85 3.89 8.19
C SER A 196 -13.78 2.81 8.07
N ILE A 197 -12.66 3.10 7.39
CA ILE A 197 -11.58 2.12 7.27
C ILE A 197 -10.90 1.86 8.63
N GLY A 198 -10.74 2.89 9.47
CA GLY A 198 -10.19 2.75 10.82
C GLY A 198 -11.09 1.88 11.70
N GLN A 199 -12.41 2.09 11.64
CA GLN A 199 -13.40 1.26 12.35
C GLN A 199 -13.37 -0.20 11.89
N ALA A 200 -13.35 -0.44 10.57
CA ALA A 200 -13.32 -1.79 10.02
C ALA A 200 -12.00 -2.51 10.32
N ALA A 201 -10.87 -1.79 10.33
CA ALA A 201 -9.57 -2.34 10.74
C ALA A 201 -9.53 -2.69 12.22
N ALA A 202 -10.12 -1.85 13.09
CA ALA A 202 -10.29 -2.15 14.51
C ALA A 202 -11.17 -3.39 14.72
N GLU A 203 -12.26 -3.54 13.95
CA GLU A 203 -13.11 -4.73 13.99
C GLU A 203 -12.34 -6.00 13.59
N ALA A 204 -11.60 -5.94 12.49
CA ALA A 204 -10.77 -7.04 12.04
C ALA A 204 -9.72 -7.42 13.10
N PHE A 205 -9.08 -6.43 13.74
CA PHE A 205 -8.15 -6.65 14.83
C PHE A 205 -8.82 -7.37 16.02
N ARG A 206 -10.00 -6.92 16.46
CA ARG A 206 -10.74 -7.57 17.57
C ARG A 206 -11.00 -9.06 17.30
N ARG A 207 -11.24 -9.41 16.03
CA ARG A 207 -11.55 -10.77 15.57
C ARG A 207 -10.30 -11.64 15.31
N ALA A 208 -9.13 -11.04 15.17
CA ALA A 208 -7.87 -11.73 14.84
C ALA A 208 -6.95 -11.81 16.05
N GLU A 209 -7.17 -12.79 16.94
CA GLU A 209 -6.45 -12.97 18.21
C GLU A 209 -4.92 -13.03 18.09
N GLU A 210 -4.41 -13.39 16.92
CA GLU A 210 -2.97 -13.52 16.62
C GLU A 210 -2.23 -12.18 16.43
N VAL A 211 -2.95 -11.07 16.23
CA VAL A 211 -2.32 -9.76 16.03
C VAL A 211 -1.94 -9.15 17.38
N ALA A 212 -0.68 -8.83 17.62
CA ALA A 212 -0.23 -8.37 18.93
C ALA A 212 -0.66 -6.93 19.25
N ALA A 213 -0.70 -6.03 18.26
CA ALA A 213 -1.03 -4.63 18.49
C ALA A 213 -1.72 -3.95 17.30
N LEU A 214 -2.57 -2.97 17.61
CA LEU A 214 -3.16 -2.04 16.66
C LEU A 214 -2.69 -0.61 16.98
N TYR A 215 -2.02 0.01 16.01
CA TYR A 215 -1.62 1.41 16.06
C TYR A 215 -2.49 2.26 15.14
N THR A 216 -2.64 3.52 15.52
CA THR A 216 -3.34 4.52 14.70
C THR A 216 -2.45 5.70 14.39
N LEU A 217 -2.62 6.26 13.18
CA LEU A 217 -1.98 7.51 12.80
C LEU A 217 -2.40 8.64 13.74
N ALA A 218 -1.44 9.45 14.17
CA ALA A 218 -1.69 10.57 15.05
C ALA A 218 -0.92 11.83 14.63
N VAL A 219 -1.42 12.97 15.09
CA VAL A 219 -0.72 14.26 15.08
C VAL A 219 -0.86 14.83 16.50
N PRO A 220 0.25 15.10 17.20
CA PRO A 220 0.22 15.75 18.50
C PRO A 220 -0.37 17.16 18.39
N ARG A 221 -1.13 17.58 19.40
CA ARG A 221 -1.77 18.91 19.44
C ARG A 221 -0.73 20.02 19.35
N SER A 222 0.37 19.91 20.08
CA SER A 222 1.45 20.91 20.04
C SER A 222 2.03 21.09 18.63
N LEU A 223 2.22 19.99 17.90
CA LEU A 223 2.71 20.02 16.53
C LEU A 223 1.70 20.71 15.59
N ALA A 224 0.43 20.31 15.66
CA ALA A 224 -0.63 20.91 14.84
C ALA A 224 -0.76 22.43 15.10
N GLU A 225 -0.70 22.85 16.36
CA GLU A 225 -0.75 24.26 16.76
C GLU A 225 0.46 25.03 16.25
N SER A 226 1.68 24.50 16.42
CA SER A 226 2.93 25.12 15.95
C SER A 226 2.95 25.34 14.43
N LEU A 227 2.28 24.46 13.68
CA LEU A 227 2.17 24.50 12.23
C LEU A 227 0.88 25.17 11.75
N GLY A 228 0.01 25.64 12.64
CA GLY A 228 -1.27 26.26 12.30
C GLY A 228 -2.24 25.34 11.54
N MET A 229 -2.16 24.03 11.74
CA MET A 229 -2.93 23.02 11.01
C MET A 229 -4.31 22.80 11.63
N LYS A 230 -5.22 23.74 11.41
CA LYS A 230 -6.58 23.73 11.99
C LYS A 230 -7.50 22.63 11.45
N GLN A 231 -7.18 22.08 10.28
CA GLN A 231 -7.95 21.04 9.61
C GLN A 231 -7.63 19.62 10.11
N ILE A 232 -6.53 19.46 10.85
CA ILE A 232 -6.16 18.18 11.45
C ILE A 232 -6.86 18.06 12.80
N ARG A 233 -7.52 16.93 13.01
CA ARG A 233 -8.01 16.49 14.31
C ARG A 233 -6.82 15.94 15.09
N ALA A 234 -6.13 16.83 15.80
CA ALA A 234 -4.97 16.46 16.59
C ALA A 234 -5.38 15.85 17.93
N VAL A 235 -4.58 14.89 18.41
CA VAL A 235 -4.75 14.23 19.70
C VAL A 235 -3.91 14.91 20.78
N SER A 236 -4.15 14.60 22.06
CA SER A 236 -3.30 15.14 23.12
C SER A 236 -1.89 14.56 23.02
N ASP A 237 -0.88 15.35 23.36
CA ASP A 237 0.51 14.91 23.29
C ASP A 237 0.77 13.69 24.18
N GLU A 238 0.07 13.58 25.31
CA GLU A 238 0.18 12.45 26.25
C GLU A 238 -0.41 11.14 25.69
N SER A 239 -1.25 11.21 24.64
CA SER A 239 -1.81 10.03 23.99
C SER A 239 -0.88 9.41 22.94
N ILE A 240 0.21 10.11 22.61
CA ILE A 240 1.20 9.61 21.65
C ILE A 240 1.98 8.49 22.32
N ALA A 241 1.81 7.28 21.80
CA ALA A 241 2.52 6.10 22.28
C ALA A 241 3.91 5.98 21.65
N LEU A 242 4.05 6.43 20.40
CA LEU A 242 5.29 6.31 19.65
C LEU A 242 5.54 7.55 18.79
N THR A 243 6.80 7.97 18.75
CA THR A 243 7.32 9.01 17.86
C THR A 243 8.53 8.48 17.12
N VAL A 244 8.51 8.57 15.79
CA VAL A 244 9.54 8.01 14.91
C VAL A 244 10.18 9.12 14.09
N ASP A 245 11.47 9.35 14.28
CA ASP A 245 12.28 10.17 13.37
C ASP A 245 12.60 9.35 12.10
N VAL A 246 12.10 9.82 10.96
CA VAL A 246 12.24 9.14 9.67
C VAL A 246 13.32 9.78 8.78
N SER A 247 14.20 10.61 9.35
CA SER A 247 15.26 11.31 8.61
C SER A 247 16.17 10.37 7.83
N ALA A 248 16.48 9.18 8.37
CA ALA A 248 17.32 8.17 7.72
C ALA A 248 16.70 7.57 6.43
N VAL A 249 15.38 7.73 6.26
CA VAL A 249 14.62 7.28 5.09
C VAL A 249 13.89 8.42 4.38
N TRP A 250 14.23 9.67 4.69
CA TRP A 250 13.61 10.87 4.13
C TRP A 250 13.49 10.81 2.61
N ASN A 251 14.57 10.43 1.92
CA ASN A 251 14.58 10.34 0.45
C ASN A 251 13.63 9.26 -0.08
N ALA A 252 13.46 8.14 0.62
CA ALA A 252 12.51 7.09 0.25
C ALA A 252 11.08 7.59 0.43
N LYS A 253 10.78 8.21 1.58
CA LYS A 253 9.47 8.82 1.85
C LYS A 253 9.10 9.87 0.81
N MET A 254 10.01 10.80 0.53
CA MET A 254 9.76 11.84 -0.47
C MET A 254 9.66 11.29 -1.90
N SER A 255 10.34 10.19 -2.21
CA SER A 255 10.19 9.51 -3.51
C SER A 255 8.81 8.86 -3.63
N ALA A 256 8.31 8.25 -2.55
CA ALA A 256 6.98 7.66 -2.50
C ALA A 256 5.87 8.72 -2.64
N ILE A 257 5.98 9.83 -1.91
CA ILE A 257 5.08 10.98 -2.07
C ILE A 257 5.07 11.50 -3.52
N ARG A 258 6.24 11.57 -4.18
CA ARG A 258 6.35 12.01 -5.58
C ARG A 258 5.76 11.02 -6.59
N CYS A 259 5.56 9.75 -6.22
CA CYS A 259 4.83 8.82 -7.08
C CYS A 259 3.36 9.25 -7.25
N HIS A 260 2.75 9.86 -6.23
CA HIS A 260 1.38 10.36 -6.23
C HIS A 260 1.25 11.71 -6.95
N ARG A 261 1.56 11.71 -8.25
CA ARG A 261 1.59 12.92 -9.09
C ARG A 261 0.20 13.54 -9.21
N THR A 262 -0.84 12.73 -9.28
CA THR A 262 -2.22 13.22 -9.33
C THR A 262 -2.65 13.95 -8.05
N GLN A 263 -1.96 13.71 -6.91
CA GLN A 263 -2.28 14.31 -5.61
C GLN A 263 -1.27 15.39 -5.16
N SER A 264 -0.23 15.65 -5.96
CA SER A 264 0.89 16.52 -5.55
C SER A 264 0.49 17.99 -5.25
N GLY A 265 -0.63 18.47 -5.79
CA GLY A 265 -1.16 19.82 -5.53
C GLY A 265 -2.15 19.91 -4.36
N GLU A 266 -2.52 18.79 -3.74
CA GLU A 266 -3.56 18.73 -2.70
C GLU A 266 -3.00 18.96 -1.29
N SER A 267 -1.67 18.96 -1.15
CA SER A 267 -0.99 18.99 0.14
C SER A 267 -0.09 20.23 0.27
N PRO A 268 -0.56 21.32 0.91
CA PRO A 268 0.20 22.57 1.04
C PRO A 268 1.57 22.40 1.71
N ILE A 269 1.76 21.32 2.47
CA ILE A 269 3.06 21.03 3.08
C ILE A 269 4.14 20.79 2.03
N LEU A 270 3.81 20.23 0.86
CA LEU A 270 4.79 19.93 -0.20
C LEU A 270 5.36 21.19 -0.86
N GLU A 271 4.63 22.30 -0.80
CA GLU A 271 5.07 23.61 -1.28
C GLU A 271 5.80 24.43 -0.21
N ALA A 272 5.74 24.00 1.06
CA ALA A 272 6.40 24.69 2.15
C ALA A 272 7.93 24.53 2.09
N PRO A 273 8.72 25.43 2.71
CA PRO A 273 10.16 25.25 2.85
C PRO A 273 10.52 23.89 3.45
N GLU A 274 11.65 23.30 3.03
CA GLU A 274 12.06 21.94 3.45
C GLU A 274 12.10 21.79 4.99
N ALA A 275 12.53 22.83 5.71
CA ALA A 275 12.53 22.80 7.18
C ALA A 275 11.12 22.54 7.76
N ARG A 276 10.07 23.12 7.17
CA ARG A 276 8.68 22.90 7.55
C ARG A 276 8.18 21.53 7.09
N GLN A 277 8.59 21.08 5.91
CA GLN A 277 8.31 19.71 5.45
C GLN A 277 8.89 18.69 6.42
N ARG A 278 10.15 18.85 6.84
CA ARG A 278 10.81 17.96 7.80
C ARG A 278 10.16 17.99 9.17
N LEU A 279 9.67 19.14 9.63
CA LEU A 279 8.95 19.20 10.90
C LEU A 279 7.66 18.38 10.88
N PHE A 280 6.95 18.34 9.74
CA PHE A 280 5.65 17.65 9.66
C PHE A 280 5.72 16.20 9.12
N LEU A 281 6.61 15.96 8.16
CA LEU A 281 6.76 14.67 7.46
C LEU A 281 8.01 13.91 7.93
N GLY A 282 8.97 14.57 8.57
CA GLY A 282 10.23 13.96 9.02
C GLY A 282 10.12 13.28 10.38
N VAL A 283 9.04 13.53 11.11
CA VAL A 283 8.69 12.87 12.36
C VAL A 283 7.25 12.37 12.29
N GLU A 284 7.05 11.10 12.58
CA GLU A 284 5.75 10.42 12.50
C GLU A 284 5.31 9.98 13.89
N HIS A 285 4.01 10.13 14.17
CA HIS A 285 3.46 9.89 15.51
C HIS A 285 2.30 8.92 15.44
N PHE A 286 2.22 8.06 16.45
CA PHE A 286 1.21 7.00 16.52
C PHE A 286 0.64 6.89 17.93
N CYS A 287 -0.64 6.53 18.01
CA CYS A 287 -1.29 6.12 19.24
C CYS A 287 -1.41 4.59 19.24
N LEU A 288 -1.23 3.96 20.41
CA LEU A 288 -1.57 2.56 20.60
C LEU A 288 -3.08 2.48 20.87
N ALA A 289 -3.84 1.91 19.94
CA ALA A 289 -5.28 1.79 20.07
C ALA A 289 -5.66 0.58 20.95
N ASP A 290 -4.98 -0.55 20.74
CA ASP A 290 -5.17 -1.77 21.53
C ASP A 290 -3.94 -2.69 21.40
N SER A 291 -3.69 -3.53 22.41
CA SER A 291 -2.61 -4.52 22.40
C SER A 291 -2.93 -5.76 23.21
N ARG A 292 -2.28 -6.86 22.83
CA ARG A 292 -2.36 -8.14 23.53
C ARG A 292 -1.02 -8.41 24.24
N PRO A 293 -1.04 -8.91 25.49
CA PRO A 293 0.18 -9.34 26.15
C PRO A 293 0.77 -10.55 25.43
N ALA A 294 2.09 -10.57 25.21
CA ALA A 294 2.78 -11.75 24.71
C ALA A 294 2.81 -12.84 25.79
N ALA A 295 3.16 -14.07 25.37
CA ALA A 295 3.21 -15.24 26.24
C ALA A 295 4.19 -15.07 27.44
N ASP A 296 5.15 -14.16 27.36
CA ASP A 296 6.09 -13.82 28.44
C ASP A 296 5.68 -12.55 29.24
N GLY A 297 4.47 -12.03 29.00
CA GLY A 297 3.94 -10.83 29.64
C GLY A 297 4.43 -9.50 29.05
N LYS A 298 5.29 -9.51 28.01
CA LYS A 298 5.74 -8.29 27.32
C LYS A 298 4.82 -7.96 26.15
N ILE A 299 4.72 -6.70 25.75
CA ILE A 299 4.02 -6.35 24.51
C ILE A 299 4.98 -6.63 23.35
N PHE A 300 4.64 -7.59 22.48
CA PHE A 300 5.39 -7.79 21.23
C PHE A 300 4.94 -6.72 20.24
N ASP A 301 5.85 -5.80 19.94
CA ASP A 301 5.59 -4.72 19.01
C ASP A 301 6.78 -4.50 18.08
N ILE A 302 6.52 -4.62 16.79
CA ILE A 302 7.52 -4.40 15.74
C ILE A 302 7.95 -2.94 15.68
N LEU A 303 7.09 -2.02 16.11
CA LEU A 303 7.40 -0.59 16.14
C LEU A 303 8.32 -0.23 17.30
N ASN A 304 8.31 -0.96 18.42
CA ASN A 304 9.32 -0.82 19.49
C ASN A 304 10.74 -1.14 19.04
N TRP A 305 10.92 -1.84 17.91
CA TRP A 305 12.25 -1.95 17.31
C TRP A 305 12.80 -0.56 17.02
N LEU A 306 11.96 0.40 16.63
CA LEU A 306 12.34 1.75 16.21
C LEU A 306 12.81 2.65 17.36
N GLU A 307 12.48 2.30 18.61
CA GLU A 307 12.96 3.03 19.81
C GLU A 307 14.40 2.65 20.20
N ASN A 308 14.96 1.58 19.62
CA ASN A 308 16.30 1.06 19.89
C ASN A 308 17.24 1.19 18.69
#